data_AF-A0A0K6FXR3-F1
#
_entry.id   AF-A0A0K6FXR3-F1
#
_cell.length_a   1.000
_cell.length_b   1.000
_cell.length_c   1.000
_cell.angle_alpha   90.00
_cell.angle_beta   90.00
_cell.angle_gamma   90.00
#
_symmetry.space_group_name_H-M   'P 1'
#
loop_
_entity.id
_entity.type
_entity.pdbx_description
1 polymer ?
#
loop_
_entity_poly.entity_id
_entity_poly.type
_entity_poly.pdbx_seq_one_letter_code
_entity_poly.pdbx_strand_id
1 'polypeptide(L)'
;MFSALRTLPLRARPIARTFATTPRVFAGHKAPALLGEGAKPGEVPTDENQATGLERLEVLGRMEGVDVFGMNPLEMTRMGTLQDPIKIYSLAPERQVGCTGYPADSHDTLWLTVTHSRKNHRCPECGCVYTLDFHGDPHAHEHH
;
A
#
# COMPACT_ATOMS: atom_id res chain seq x y z
N MET A 1 -80.76 -21.10 -12.73
CA MET A 1 -79.34 -21.46 -13.00
C MET A 1 -78.62 -20.21 -13.49
N PHE A 2 -77.84 -19.54 -12.64
CA PHE A 2 -76.88 -18.54 -13.09
C PHE A 2 -75.61 -18.68 -12.23
N SER A 3 -74.56 -19.20 -12.86
CA SER A 3 -73.25 -19.43 -12.27
C SER A 3 -72.43 -18.15 -12.36
N ALA A 4 -72.00 -17.60 -11.22
CA ALA A 4 -71.13 -16.43 -11.17
C ALA A 4 -69.67 -16.89 -11.37
N LEU A 5 -69.07 -16.57 -12.53
CA LEU A 5 -67.64 -16.75 -12.74
C LEU A 5 -66.86 -15.73 -11.91
N ARG A 6 -66.01 -16.23 -11.02
CA ARG A 6 -65.10 -15.45 -10.19
C ARG A 6 -63.79 -15.24 -10.95
N THR A 7 -63.46 -14.01 -11.31
CA THR A 7 -62.19 -13.65 -11.96
C THR A 7 -61.07 -13.54 -10.91
N LEU A 8 -59.95 -14.21 -11.15
CA LEU A 8 -58.73 -14.13 -10.33
C LEU A 8 -57.89 -12.92 -10.75
N PRO A 9 -57.27 -12.18 -9.81
CA PRO A 9 -56.43 -11.03 -10.15
C PRO A 9 -55.08 -11.49 -10.73
N LEU A 10 -54.66 -10.87 -11.84
CA LEU A 10 -53.34 -11.04 -12.43
C LEU A 10 -52.27 -10.43 -11.51
N ARG A 11 -51.40 -11.28 -10.96
CA ARG A 11 -50.27 -10.88 -10.12
C ARG A 11 -49.15 -10.31 -11.01
N ALA A 12 -48.92 -9.00 -10.93
CA ALA A 12 -47.82 -8.34 -11.64
C ALA A 12 -46.48 -8.91 -11.16
N ARG A 13 -45.65 -9.38 -12.11
CA ARG A 13 -44.29 -9.87 -11.83
C ARG A 13 -43.33 -8.67 -11.78
N PRO A 14 -42.51 -8.51 -10.73
CA PRO A 14 -41.52 -7.43 -10.70
C PRO A 14 -40.47 -7.68 -11.79
N ILE A 15 -40.24 -6.69 -12.65
CA ILE A 15 -39.16 -6.71 -13.63
C ILE A 15 -37.86 -6.45 -12.88
N ALA A 16 -37.18 -7.52 -12.47
CA ALA A 16 -35.85 -7.44 -11.90
C ALA A 16 -34.87 -6.97 -12.98
N ARG A 17 -34.47 -5.69 -12.94
CA ARG A 17 -33.31 -5.21 -13.69
C ARG A 17 -32.07 -5.80 -13.03
N THR A 18 -31.54 -6.87 -13.60
CA THR A 18 -30.26 -7.46 -13.22
C THR A 18 -29.15 -6.46 -13.54
N PHE A 19 -28.68 -5.72 -12.54
CA PHE A 19 -27.43 -4.98 -12.63
C PHE A 19 -26.29 -6.00 -12.55
N ALA A 20 -25.74 -6.38 -13.71
CA ALA A 20 -24.54 -7.20 -13.80
C ALA A 20 -23.32 -6.27 -13.76
N THR A 21 -22.67 -6.15 -12.61
CA THR A 21 -21.35 -5.54 -12.51
C THR A 21 -20.30 -6.60 -12.83
N THR A 22 -19.64 -6.49 -13.98
CA THR A 22 -18.48 -7.33 -14.30
C THR A 22 -17.23 -6.77 -13.60
N PRO A 23 -16.54 -7.54 -12.75
CA PRO A 23 -15.27 -7.10 -12.20
C PRO A 23 -14.22 -7.14 -13.32
N ARG A 24 -13.79 -5.97 -13.79
CA ARG A 24 -12.81 -5.84 -14.88
C ARG A 24 -11.35 -6.09 -14.50
N VAL A 25 -11.06 -6.54 -13.27
CA VAL A 25 -9.67 -6.65 -12.78
C VAL A 25 -9.37 -8.08 -12.35
N PHE A 26 -9.02 -8.94 -13.31
CA PHE A 26 -8.54 -10.31 -13.05
C PHE A 26 -7.21 -10.65 -13.73
N ALA A 27 -6.53 -9.68 -14.36
CA ALA A 27 -5.23 -9.88 -14.99
C ALA A 27 -4.13 -9.13 -14.21
N GLY A 28 -3.58 -9.77 -13.18
CA GLY A 28 -2.51 -9.24 -12.32
C GLY A 28 -2.46 -10.01 -11.00
N HIS A 29 -1.34 -9.90 -10.25
CA HIS A 29 -1.25 -10.38 -8.87
C HIS A 29 -2.53 -9.98 -8.12
N LYS A 30 -3.36 -10.95 -7.73
CA LYS A 30 -4.58 -10.66 -7.00
C LYS A 30 -4.16 -10.09 -5.66
N ALA A 31 -4.32 -8.79 -5.48
CA ALA A 31 -4.26 -8.22 -4.15
C ALA A 31 -5.21 -9.05 -3.25
N PRO A 32 -4.79 -9.44 -2.04
CA PRO A 32 -5.67 -10.13 -1.12
C PRO A 32 -6.97 -9.32 -1.01
N ALA A 33 -8.10 -10.01 -0.89
CA ALA A 33 -9.36 -9.34 -0.68
C ALA A 33 -9.31 -8.64 0.70
N LEU A 34 -8.94 -7.35 0.69
CA LEU A 34 -8.86 -6.51 1.89
C LEU A 34 -10.27 -6.02 2.26
N LEU A 35 -11.14 -6.98 2.58
CA LEU A 35 -12.52 -6.75 3.00
C LEU A 35 -12.74 -7.33 4.40
N GLY A 36 -13.43 -6.59 5.25
CA GLY A 36 -13.85 -7.05 6.57
C GLY A 36 -15.07 -7.97 6.52
N GLU A 37 -15.31 -8.68 7.62
CA GLU A 37 -16.43 -9.62 7.77
C GLU A 37 -17.80 -8.91 7.91
N GLY A 38 -17.78 -7.61 8.25
CA GLY A 38 -18.96 -6.81 8.52
C GLY A 38 -19.52 -7.02 9.93
N ALA A 39 -20.09 -5.96 10.51
CA ALA A 39 -20.70 -6.02 11.83
C ALA A 39 -22.12 -6.61 11.79
N LYS A 40 -22.56 -7.18 12.91
CA LYS A 40 -23.93 -7.69 13.07
C LYS A 40 -24.94 -6.54 13.16
N PRO A 41 -26.21 -6.74 12.77
CA PRO A 41 -27.24 -5.72 12.91
C PRO A 41 -27.41 -5.27 14.37
N GLY A 42 -27.40 -3.96 14.62
CA GLY A 42 -27.59 -3.37 15.95
C GLY A 42 -26.30 -3.15 16.75
N GLU A 43 -25.14 -3.56 16.23
CA GLU A 43 -23.83 -3.33 16.84
C GLU A 43 -23.09 -2.19 16.14
N VAL A 44 -22.28 -1.42 16.88
CA VAL A 44 -21.39 -0.43 16.28
C VAL A 44 -20.16 -1.15 15.71
N PRO A 45 -19.88 -1.02 14.41
CA PRO A 45 -18.75 -1.69 13.79
C PRO A 45 -17.41 -1.20 14.33
N THR A 46 -16.47 -2.14 14.49
CA THR A 46 -15.05 -1.85 14.76
C THR A 46 -14.29 -1.66 13.45
N ASP A 47 -13.12 -1.03 13.52
CA ASP A 47 -12.24 -0.82 12.37
C ASP A 47 -11.88 -2.16 11.69
N GLU A 48 -11.65 -3.22 12.46
CA GLU A 48 -11.39 -4.56 11.93
C GLU A 48 -12.57 -5.13 11.12
N ASN A 49 -13.80 -4.75 11.46
CA ASN A 49 -15.01 -5.29 10.84
C ASN A 49 -15.37 -4.56 9.53
N GLN A 50 -15.08 -3.27 9.43
CA GLN A 50 -15.50 -2.43 8.30
C GLN A 50 -14.38 -1.75 7.50
N ALA A 51 -13.13 -1.77 7.97
CA ALA A 51 -12.02 -1.25 7.19
C ALA A 51 -11.88 -2.00 5.86
N THR A 52 -11.58 -1.26 4.80
CA THR A 52 -11.37 -1.81 3.45
C THR A 52 -10.13 -1.22 2.80
N GLY A 53 -9.53 -1.98 1.86
CA GLY A 53 -8.38 -1.50 1.09
C GLY A 53 -7.15 -1.22 1.96
N LEU A 54 -6.49 -0.08 1.75
CA LEU A 54 -5.25 0.29 2.45
C LEU A 54 -5.44 0.45 3.95
N GLU A 55 -6.58 0.99 4.38
CA GLU A 55 -6.93 1.12 5.80
C GLU A 55 -6.91 -0.25 6.47
N ARG A 56 -7.51 -1.26 5.84
CA ARG A 56 -7.50 -2.63 6.39
C ARG A 56 -6.10 -3.21 6.45
N LEU A 57 -5.27 -2.97 5.44
CA LEU A 57 -3.89 -3.43 5.40
C LEU A 57 -3.06 -2.81 6.53
N GLU A 58 -3.28 -1.53 6.84
CA GLU A 58 -2.69 -0.87 8.00
C GLU A 58 -3.19 -1.46 9.32
N VAL A 59 -4.51 -1.64 9.48
CA VAL A 59 -5.12 -2.21 10.68
C VAL A 59 -4.58 -3.61 10.96
N LEU A 60 -4.56 -4.49 9.94
CA LEU A 60 -4.02 -5.85 10.06
C LEU A 60 -2.51 -5.84 10.35
N GLY A 61 -1.74 -4.99 9.68
CA GLY A 61 -0.31 -4.85 9.95
C GLY A 61 -0.05 -4.42 11.40
N ARG A 62 -0.80 -3.43 11.89
CA ARG A 62 -0.71 -2.95 13.27
C ARG A 62 -1.10 -4.01 14.30
N MET A 63 -2.08 -4.87 14.00
CA MET A 63 -2.43 -6.01 14.86
C MET A 63 -1.29 -7.03 14.98
N GLU A 64 -0.57 -7.28 13.87
CA GLU A 64 0.62 -8.15 13.83
C GLU A 64 1.90 -7.44 14.31
N GLY A 65 1.82 -6.15 14.68
CA GLY A 65 2.97 -5.35 15.10
C GLY A 65 3.92 -4.96 13.97
N VAL A 66 3.48 -5.02 12.71
CA VAL A 66 4.24 -4.66 11.50
C VAL A 66 3.78 -3.31 10.96
N ASP A 67 4.68 -2.34 10.88
CA ASP A 67 4.45 -1.10 10.14
C ASP A 67 4.62 -1.34 8.64
N VAL A 68 3.49 -1.42 7.92
CA VAL A 68 3.48 -1.76 6.49
C VAL A 68 4.01 -0.64 5.61
N PHE A 69 3.94 0.61 6.06
CA PHE A 69 4.37 1.77 5.26
C PHE A 69 5.78 2.24 5.60
N GLY A 70 6.37 1.74 6.70
CA GLY A 70 7.75 2.03 7.08
C GLY A 70 7.98 3.52 7.32
N MET A 71 7.23 4.09 8.26
CA MET A 71 7.23 5.53 8.57
C MET A 71 8.44 5.97 9.42
N ASN A 72 9.30 5.03 9.79
CA ASN A 72 10.50 5.31 10.58
C ASN A 72 11.53 6.11 9.76
N PRO A 73 12.29 7.01 10.41
CA PRO A 73 13.40 7.69 9.77
C PRO A 73 14.52 6.71 9.39
N LEU A 74 15.51 7.20 8.65
CA LEU A 74 16.71 6.43 8.38
C LEU A 74 17.53 6.27 9.67
N GLU A 75 17.61 5.05 10.18
CA GLU A 75 18.39 4.72 11.38
C GLU A 75 19.90 4.71 11.08
N MET A 76 20.60 5.74 11.58
CA MET A 76 22.03 5.91 11.40
C MET A 76 22.83 5.27 12.55
N THR A 77 23.06 3.96 12.47
CA THR A 77 23.83 3.20 13.49
C THR A 77 25.35 3.25 13.29
N ARG A 78 25.79 3.52 12.05
CA ARG A 78 27.21 3.62 11.68
C ARG A 78 27.41 4.63 10.56
N MET A 79 28.64 5.07 10.38
CA MET A 79 29.03 5.86 9.21
C MET A 79 29.16 4.95 7.97
N GLY A 80 28.49 5.32 6.87
CA GLY A 80 28.60 4.59 5.60
C GLY A 80 29.94 4.82 4.91
N THR A 81 30.65 3.75 4.56
CA THR A 81 31.93 3.80 3.82
C THR A 81 31.77 3.27 2.39
N LEU A 82 32.81 3.37 1.56
CA LEU A 82 32.76 2.79 0.20
C LEU A 82 32.70 1.27 0.20
N GLN A 83 33.33 0.63 1.19
CA GLN A 83 33.38 -0.81 1.36
C GLN A 83 32.08 -1.31 1.97
N ASP A 84 31.51 -0.54 2.90
CA ASP A 84 30.28 -0.85 3.62
C ASP A 84 29.34 0.37 3.65
N PRO A 85 28.59 0.62 2.55
CA PRO A 85 27.67 1.74 2.44
C PRO A 85 26.36 1.49 3.19
N ILE A 86 25.65 2.57 3.54
CA ILE A 86 24.30 2.47 4.10
C ILE A 86 23.33 2.06 2.98
N LYS A 87 22.70 0.90 3.16
CA LYS A 87 21.71 0.37 2.22
C LYS A 87 20.36 1.04 2.44
N ILE A 88 19.80 1.58 1.37
CA ILE A 88 18.52 2.27 1.38
C ILE A 88 17.49 1.44 0.63
N TYR A 89 16.53 0.87 1.37
CA TYR A 89 15.46 0.08 0.79
C TYR A 89 14.57 0.93 -0.12
N SER A 90 14.32 0.46 -1.34
CA SER A 90 13.40 1.11 -2.28
C SER A 90 12.72 0.10 -3.20
N LEU A 91 11.42 0.30 -3.42
CA LEU A 91 10.65 -0.37 -4.47
C LEU A 91 10.71 0.36 -5.81
N ALA A 92 11.20 1.60 -5.83
CA ALA A 92 11.41 2.41 -7.03
C ALA A 92 12.90 2.50 -7.36
N PRO A 93 13.29 2.70 -8.64
CA PRO A 93 14.68 2.79 -9.06
C PRO A 93 15.40 4.05 -8.54
N GLU A 94 14.68 4.96 -7.90
CA GLU A 94 15.23 6.13 -7.24
C GLU A 94 14.50 6.40 -5.92
N ARG A 95 15.22 6.96 -4.94
CA ARG A 95 14.68 7.37 -3.64
C ARG A 95 15.39 8.62 -3.13
N GLN A 96 14.62 9.53 -2.56
CA GLN A 96 15.15 10.70 -1.86
C GLN A 96 15.60 10.33 -0.46
N VAL A 97 16.81 10.76 -0.08
CA VAL A 97 17.41 10.51 1.23
C VAL A 97 17.85 11.82 1.84
N GLY A 98 17.37 12.12 3.05
CA GLY A 98 17.83 13.27 3.84
C GLY A 98 18.96 12.86 4.78
N CYS A 99 20.14 13.41 4.59
CA CYS A 99 21.30 13.18 5.44
C CYS A 99 21.44 14.32 6.47
N THR A 100 21.44 13.98 7.75
CA THR A 100 21.72 14.90 8.88
C THR A 100 23.09 14.65 9.52
N GLY A 101 23.91 13.80 8.87
CA GLY A 101 25.25 13.43 9.29
C GLY A 101 25.34 12.26 10.28
N TYR A 102 26.55 12.02 10.77
CA TYR A 102 26.85 10.96 11.74
C TYR A 102 27.89 11.44 12.77
N PRO A 103 27.57 11.50 14.08
CA PRO A 103 26.29 11.16 14.71
C PRO A 103 25.10 11.95 14.14
N ALA A 104 23.87 11.42 14.30
CA ALA A 104 22.67 12.04 13.74
C ALA A 104 22.56 13.51 14.19
N ASP A 105 22.10 14.37 13.27
CA ASP A 105 21.95 15.82 13.49
C ASP A 105 23.26 16.60 13.69
N SER A 106 24.38 16.07 13.19
CA SER A 106 25.68 16.75 13.19
C SER A 106 25.78 17.91 12.18
N HIS A 107 24.90 17.94 11.18
CA HIS A 107 24.84 19.01 10.18
C HIS A 107 23.43 19.19 9.61
N ASP A 108 23.22 20.28 8.88
CA ASP A 108 21.93 20.59 8.24
C ASP A 108 21.49 19.50 7.26
N THR A 109 20.18 19.33 7.08
CA THR A 109 19.66 18.27 6.21
C THR A 109 20.06 18.51 4.75
N LEU A 110 20.86 17.59 4.22
CA LEU A 110 21.21 17.55 2.81
C LEU A 110 20.42 16.46 2.09
N TRP A 111 19.71 16.85 1.04
CA TRP A 111 18.90 15.94 0.23
C TRP A 111 19.72 15.33 -0.90
N LEU A 112 19.67 14.00 -1.00
CA LEU A 112 20.37 13.22 -2.01
C LEU A 112 19.37 12.36 -2.78
N THR A 113 19.37 12.47 -4.11
CA THR A 113 18.67 11.52 -4.98
C THR A 113 19.54 10.28 -5.15
N VAL A 114 19.19 9.20 -4.46
CA VAL A 114 19.87 7.90 -4.57
C VAL A 114 19.20 7.09 -5.67
N THR A 115 19.96 6.70 -6.68
CA THR A 115 19.47 6.03 -7.90
C THR A 115 20.05 4.64 -8.03
N HIS A 116 19.31 3.70 -8.61
CA HIS A 116 19.78 2.33 -8.88
C HIS A 116 20.90 2.31 -9.92
N SER A 117 20.94 3.30 -10.82
CA SER A 117 21.95 3.42 -11.89
C SER A 117 23.37 3.67 -11.38
N ARG A 118 23.54 4.19 -10.16
CA ARG A 118 24.84 4.44 -9.54
C ARG A 118 24.98 3.59 -8.29
N LYS A 119 26.12 2.93 -8.14
CA LYS A 119 26.36 2.05 -6.99
C LYS A 119 26.41 2.83 -5.66
N ASN A 120 27.05 3.99 -5.66
CA ASN A 120 27.34 4.75 -4.45
C ASN A 120 27.02 6.25 -4.64
N HIS A 121 26.42 6.85 -3.62
CA HIS A 121 26.13 8.28 -3.53
C HIS A 121 26.73 8.80 -2.23
N ARG A 122 27.46 9.90 -2.28
CA ARG A 122 28.12 10.46 -1.09
C ARG A 122 27.47 11.76 -0.67
N CYS A 123 27.28 11.93 0.64
CA CYS A 123 26.99 13.23 1.22
C CYS A 123 28.25 14.13 1.09
N PRO A 124 28.13 15.38 0.58
CA PRO A 124 29.27 16.26 0.41
C PRO A 124 29.83 16.80 1.73
N GLU A 125 29.06 16.74 2.82
CA GLU A 125 29.45 17.28 4.12
C GLU A 125 30.04 16.20 5.04
N CYS A 126 29.24 15.24 5.49
CA CYS A 126 29.75 14.17 6.35
C CYS A 126 30.50 13.07 5.60
N GLY A 127 30.40 12.99 4.27
CA GLY A 127 31.06 11.94 3.49
C GLY A 127 30.41 10.55 3.57
N CYS A 128 29.28 10.41 4.28
CA CYS A 128 28.53 9.14 4.35
C CYS A 128 28.16 8.64 2.95
N VAL A 129 28.35 7.33 2.75
CA VAL A 129 28.03 6.65 1.48
C VAL A 129 26.72 5.89 1.59
N TYR A 130 25.84 6.11 0.62
CA TYR A 130 24.54 5.45 0.46
C TYR A 130 24.51 4.61 -0.81
N THR A 131 23.82 3.48 -0.76
CA THR A 131 23.56 2.59 -1.91
C THR A 131 22.08 2.21 -1.90
N LEU A 132 21.44 2.26 -3.07
CA LEU A 132 20.06 1.80 -3.21
C LEU A 132 19.99 0.27 -3.16
N ASP A 133 19.16 -0.27 -2.29
CA ASP A 133 18.78 -1.68 -2.25
C ASP A 133 17.40 -1.80 -2.92
N PHE A 134 17.42 -2.14 -4.21
CA PHE A 134 16.22 -2.14 -5.05
C PHE A 134 15.49 -3.49 -4.96
N HIS A 135 14.24 -3.45 -4.52
CA HIS A 135 13.34 -4.61 -4.37
C HIS A 135 12.09 -4.51 -5.27
N GLY A 136 12.06 -3.54 -6.18
CA GLY A 136 10.95 -3.35 -7.11
C GLY A 136 10.99 -4.29 -8.32
N ASP A 137 9.94 -4.22 -9.14
CA ASP A 137 9.91 -4.87 -10.44
C ASP A 137 10.71 -4.03 -11.46
N PRO A 138 11.79 -4.58 -12.07
CA PRO A 138 12.57 -3.87 -13.09
C PRO A 138 11.78 -3.41 -14.32
N HIS A 139 10.61 -4.00 -14.58
CA HIS A 139 9.80 -3.77 -15.78
C HIS A 139 8.52 -2.93 -15.54
N ALA A 140 8.26 -2.49 -14.30
CA ALA A 140 7.01 -1.80 -13.96
C ALA A 140 6.83 -0.41 -14.63
N HIS A 141 7.86 0.16 -15.26
CA HIS A 141 7.82 1.49 -15.87
C HIS A 141 7.29 1.53 -17.31
N GLU A 142 6.89 0.41 -17.90
CA GLU A 142 6.39 0.36 -19.30
C GLU A 142 4.88 0.65 -19.45
N HIS A 143 4.19 0.99 -18.36
CA HIS A 143 2.74 1.23 -18.36
C HIS A 143 2.38 2.61 -17.77
N HIS A 144 2.73 3.67 -18.50
CA HIS A 144 2.17 5.01 -18.32
C HIS A 144 1.53 5.50 -19.62
#